data_AF-A0A1J4K3I6-F1
#
_entry.id   AF-A0A1J4K3I6-F1
#
_cell.length_a   1.000
_cell.length_b   1.000
_cell.length_c   1.000
_cell.angle_alpha   90.00
_cell.angle_beta   90.00
_cell.angle_gamma   90.00
#
_symmetry.space_group_name_H-M   'P 1'
#
loop_
_entity.id
_entity.type
_entity.pdbx_description
1 polymer ?
#
loop_
_entity_poly.entity_id
_entity_poly.type
_entity_poly.pdbx_seq_one_letter_code
_entity_poly.pdbx_strand_id
1 'polypeptide(L)'
;MEYKQSSNLILQTQLFLDDHNFKEENNNAQTVVASIGLVHIDALLQEISDSYRENGSIGIINSLSKLLVCARNAINYHIKFKELSINQWIVDMLGTNHSIENQNIAIDLITNLANQPEDFFLTDLIECNVISALIDLYYKRCDDNIIIVQALSFIISKNVNYRNQVLENIELNQFFSPLLSNSTGESNHLTIYLNFLWNVLIWEDLPNDAVQLYFAFAKRILPQWINKSTIISDLFNIIREKISDHPNFQTFVREIDLISRVFETLETVLAFLDYTKPKTKYHINEEHNPNKFNDLIKSLVCFLGVTFEQPIETEINFVLLRKLVEHPKKDIKIVTIFAIGNLFESMPETIAIFNESNLFQTLYYYIENEDAETKIESVICCSTAICFSTNEMRQKFIENNFLPILCDTLAVKEIGLRYLVVRAVISIIDTICIGFGNQAALEAMEDADISGIFDYIDELTPDNEFIAALNDLKTKIEEIKSNEES
;
A
#
# COMPACT_ATOMS: atom_id res chain seq x y z
N MET A 1 -31.61 -18.65 -29.91
CA MET A 1 -31.33 -20.10 -30.07
C MET A 1 -30.25 -20.46 -29.10
N GLU A 2 -30.45 -21.57 -28.39
CA GLU A 2 -29.88 -21.93 -27.10
C GLU A 2 -28.37 -22.25 -27.12
N TYR A 3 -27.72 -21.84 -26.03
CA TYR A 3 -26.42 -22.27 -25.50
C TYR A 3 -26.31 -23.82 -25.43
N LYS A 4 -25.95 -24.48 -26.53
CA LYS A 4 -25.77 -25.96 -26.56
C LYS A 4 -24.51 -26.46 -27.27
N GLN A 5 -23.68 -25.60 -27.87
CA GLN A 5 -22.47 -26.04 -28.57
C GLN A 5 -21.20 -26.05 -27.68
N SER A 6 -21.13 -25.21 -26.64
CA SER A 6 -19.99 -25.18 -25.70
C SER A 6 -19.96 -26.33 -24.69
N SER A 7 -21.07 -27.04 -24.48
CA SER A 7 -21.10 -28.26 -23.65
C SER A 7 -20.58 -29.51 -24.36
N ASN A 8 -20.47 -29.51 -25.70
CA ASN A 8 -19.97 -30.67 -26.45
C ASN A 8 -18.44 -30.79 -26.42
N LEU A 9 -17.70 -29.68 -26.28
CA LEU A 9 -16.23 -29.72 -26.19
C LEU A 9 -15.77 -30.27 -24.83
N ILE A 10 -16.45 -29.86 -23.74
CA ILE A 10 -16.22 -30.41 -22.39
C ILE A 10 -16.64 -31.89 -22.33
N LEU A 11 -17.74 -32.30 -22.98
CA LEU A 11 -18.14 -33.72 -23.05
C LEU A 11 -17.17 -34.59 -23.85
N GLN A 12 -16.59 -34.07 -24.95
CA GLN A 12 -15.54 -34.79 -25.69
C GLN A 12 -14.23 -34.89 -24.90
N THR A 13 -13.97 -33.93 -24.00
CA THR A 13 -12.83 -33.96 -23.06
C THR A 13 -13.05 -34.99 -21.95
N GLN A 14 -14.29 -35.25 -21.54
CA GLN A 14 -14.66 -36.30 -20.59
C GLN A 14 -14.65 -37.71 -21.23
N LEU A 15 -15.08 -37.83 -22.49
CA LEU A 15 -15.06 -39.11 -23.23
C LEU A 15 -13.65 -39.64 -23.51
N PHE A 16 -12.63 -38.76 -23.58
CA PHE A 16 -11.23 -39.18 -23.69
C PHE A 16 -10.69 -39.82 -22.39
N LEU A 17 -11.32 -39.55 -21.25
CA LEU A 17 -10.99 -40.15 -19.96
C LEU A 17 -11.71 -41.50 -19.73
N ASP A 18 -12.87 -41.71 -20.38
CA ASP A 18 -13.68 -42.93 -20.23
C ASP A 18 -13.29 -44.08 -21.20
N ASP A 19 -12.58 -43.80 -22.31
CA ASP A 19 -12.18 -44.82 -23.29
C ASP A 19 -10.97 -45.68 -22.86
N HIS A 20 -10.38 -45.39 -21.69
CA HIS A 20 -9.45 -46.27 -21.00
C HIS A 20 -10.09 -46.83 -19.73
N ASN A 21 -10.77 -47.98 -19.87
CA ASN A 21 -11.29 -48.81 -18.77
C ASN A 21 -10.32 -48.90 -17.57
N PHE A 22 -10.51 -48.06 -16.55
CA PHE A 22 -10.05 -48.31 -15.20
C PHE A 22 -11.24 -48.76 -14.38
N LYS A 23 -11.43 -50.08 -14.32
CA LYS A 23 -12.29 -50.69 -13.31
C LYS A 23 -11.66 -50.45 -11.94
N GLU A 24 -12.53 -49.98 -11.05
CA GLU A 24 -12.35 -49.75 -9.63
C GLU A 24 -11.45 -50.78 -8.94
N GLU A 25 -10.40 -50.31 -8.28
CA GLU A 25 -10.05 -50.79 -6.94
C GLU A 25 -9.40 -49.65 -6.15
N ASN A 26 -10.07 -49.28 -5.05
CA ASN A 26 -9.65 -48.31 -4.06
C ASN A 26 -8.19 -48.54 -3.64
N ASN A 27 -7.34 -47.50 -3.78
CA ASN A 27 -6.11 -47.19 -3.02
C ASN A 27 -4.93 -46.62 -3.84
N ASN A 28 -5.11 -46.00 -5.01
CA ASN A 28 -3.97 -45.50 -5.80
C ASN A 28 -4.19 -44.14 -6.50
N ALA A 29 -4.88 -43.19 -5.86
CA ALA A 29 -5.03 -41.83 -6.40
C ALA A 29 -3.68 -41.05 -6.50
N GLN A 30 -2.63 -41.51 -5.80
CA GLN A 30 -1.26 -40.97 -5.95
C GLN A 30 -0.46 -41.59 -7.11
N THR A 31 -0.94 -42.68 -7.72
CA THR A 31 -0.14 -43.48 -8.66
C THR A 31 -0.57 -43.28 -10.11
N VAL A 32 -1.78 -42.77 -10.37
CA VAL A 32 -2.28 -42.46 -11.73
C VAL A 32 -1.89 -41.04 -12.19
N VAL A 33 -1.63 -40.11 -11.26
CA VAL A 33 -1.10 -38.77 -11.57
C VAL A 33 0.40 -38.83 -11.94
N ALA A 34 1.10 -39.91 -11.54
CA ALA A 34 2.51 -40.12 -11.81
C ALA A 34 2.81 -40.77 -13.18
N SER A 35 1.80 -41.17 -13.97
CA SER A 35 2.00 -41.91 -15.23
C SER A 35 1.94 -41.08 -16.52
N ILE A 36 1.77 -39.75 -16.46
CA ILE A 36 2.07 -38.89 -17.60
C ILE A 36 3.59 -38.64 -17.60
N GLY A 37 4.34 -39.66 -18.02
CA GLY A 37 5.79 -39.60 -18.08
C GLY A 37 6.31 -38.57 -19.08
N LEU A 38 7.51 -38.06 -18.82
CA LEU A 38 8.31 -37.12 -19.63
C LEU A 38 8.25 -37.34 -21.16
N VAL A 39 8.10 -38.60 -21.58
CA VAL A 39 7.99 -39.05 -22.98
C VAL A 39 6.77 -38.47 -23.72
N HIS A 40 5.73 -38.01 -23.00
CA HIS A 40 4.52 -37.49 -23.61
C HIS A 40 4.59 -35.98 -23.92
N ILE A 41 5.41 -35.20 -23.22
CA ILE A 41 5.52 -33.75 -23.46
C ILE A 41 6.27 -33.50 -24.77
N ASP A 42 7.45 -34.10 -24.98
CA ASP A 42 8.21 -33.92 -26.22
C ASP A 42 7.41 -34.38 -27.46
N ALA A 43 6.65 -35.48 -27.32
CA ALA A 43 5.76 -35.96 -28.37
C ALA A 43 4.60 -35.00 -28.65
N LEU A 44 4.01 -34.38 -27.61
CA LEU A 44 2.98 -33.35 -27.76
C LEU A 44 3.54 -32.07 -28.38
N LEU A 45 4.75 -31.65 -28.00
CA LEU A 45 5.40 -30.48 -28.58
C LEU A 45 5.76 -30.71 -30.06
N GLN A 46 6.16 -31.93 -30.41
CA GLN A 46 6.33 -32.34 -31.80
C GLN A 46 4.98 -32.40 -32.55
N GLU A 47 3.92 -32.93 -31.93
CA GLU A 47 2.55 -32.91 -32.49
C GLU A 47 2.07 -31.48 -32.77
N ILE A 48 2.38 -30.53 -31.87
CA ILE A 48 2.10 -29.09 -32.03
C ILE A 48 2.88 -28.52 -33.22
N SER A 49 4.19 -28.78 -33.29
CA SER A 49 5.06 -28.32 -34.37
C SER A 49 4.63 -28.88 -35.74
N ASP A 50 4.27 -30.16 -35.80
CA ASP A 50 3.86 -30.82 -37.04
C ASP A 50 2.44 -30.37 -37.45
N SER A 51 1.54 -30.20 -36.48
CA SER A 51 0.21 -29.64 -36.73
C SER A 51 0.27 -28.21 -37.29
N TYR A 52 1.25 -27.40 -36.86
CA TYR A 52 1.49 -26.08 -37.44
C TYR A 52 1.80 -26.14 -38.94
N ARG A 53 2.52 -27.18 -39.38
CA ARG A 53 2.93 -27.32 -40.78
C ARG A 53 1.82 -27.91 -41.67
N GLU A 54 0.95 -28.75 -41.10
CA GLU A 54 0.08 -29.62 -41.90
C GLU A 54 -1.44 -29.35 -41.77
N ASN A 55 -1.94 -28.88 -40.63
CA ASN A 55 -3.38 -28.77 -40.37
C ASN A 55 -3.73 -27.45 -39.67
N GLY A 56 -4.44 -26.56 -40.36
CA GLY A 56 -4.85 -25.24 -39.84
C GLY A 56 -5.44 -25.30 -38.43
N SER A 57 -5.17 -24.25 -37.63
CA SER A 57 -5.64 -23.87 -36.27
C SER A 57 -6.22 -24.93 -35.31
N ILE A 58 -7.15 -25.80 -35.73
CA ILE A 58 -7.84 -26.82 -34.92
C ILE A 58 -6.89 -27.89 -34.36
N GLY A 59 -5.97 -28.43 -35.17
CA GLY A 59 -5.03 -29.48 -34.71
C GLY A 59 -4.07 -28.96 -33.63
N ILE A 60 -3.69 -27.69 -33.76
CA ILE A 60 -2.82 -27.01 -32.80
C ILE A 60 -3.55 -26.74 -31.49
N ILE A 61 -4.80 -26.26 -31.56
CA ILE A 61 -5.67 -26.02 -30.38
C ILE A 61 -5.85 -27.30 -29.55
N ASN A 62 -6.14 -28.43 -30.19
CA ASN A 62 -6.29 -29.71 -29.48
C ASN A 62 -5.00 -30.14 -28.79
N SER A 63 -3.86 -30.01 -29.48
CA SER A 63 -2.56 -30.42 -28.96
C SER A 63 -2.09 -29.53 -27.81
N LEU A 64 -2.41 -28.24 -27.84
CA LEU A 64 -2.12 -27.32 -26.74
C LEU A 64 -3.07 -27.47 -25.56
N SER A 65 -4.32 -27.86 -25.82
CA SER A 65 -5.24 -28.26 -24.75
C SER A 65 -4.73 -29.50 -24.02
N LYS A 66 -4.13 -30.46 -24.74
CA LYS A 66 -3.42 -31.60 -24.12
C LYS A 66 -2.18 -31.15 -23.35
N LEU A 67 -1.40 -30.22 -23.91
CA LEU A 67 -0.24 -29.63 -23.22
C LEU A 67 -0.64 -28.93 -21.92
N LEU A 68 -1.75 -28.19 -21.92
CA LEU A 68 -2.33 -27.54 -20.72
C LEU A 68 -2.63 -28.54 -19.61
N VAL A 69 -3.20 -29.71 -19.94
CA VAL A 69 -3.49 -30.78 -18.97
C VAL A 69 -2.20 -31.42 -18.45
N CYS A 70 -1.19 -31.59 -19.31
CA CYS A 70 0.09 -32.19 -18.94
C CYS A 70 0.95 -31.26 -18.08
N ALA A 71 0.99 -29.96 -18.41
CA ALA A 71 1.75 -28.94 -17.69
C ALA A 71 1.28 -28.75 -16.24
N ARG A 72 0.03 -29.11 -15.92
CA ARG A 72 -0.49 -29.10 -14.54
C ARG A 72 0.11 -30.17 -13.63
N ASN A 73 0.74 -31.22 -14.18
CA ASN A 73 1.04 -32.45 -13.44
C ASN A 73 2.49 -32.97 -13.53
N ALA A 74 3.39 -32.39 -14.34
CA ALA A 74 4.73 -32.94 -14.53
C ALA A 74 5.80 -31.89 -14.86
N ILE A 75 6.96 -31.97 -14.18
CA ILE A 75 8.16 -31.15 -14.43
C ILE A 75 9.36 -32.05 -14.76
N ASN A 76 9.83 -31.94 -16.01
CA ASN A 76 11.24 -31.79 -16.40
C ASN A 76 11.29 -31.58 -17.92
N TYR A 77 12.04 -30.56 -18.35
CA TYR A 77 11.98 -30.03 -19.71
C TYR A 77 13.32 -30.20 -20.44
N HIS A 78 13.30 -30.80 -21.63
CA HIS A 78 14.53 -31.07 -22.40
C HIS A 78 14.60 -30.34 -23.76
N ILE A 79 13.46 -29.92 -24.35
CA ILE A 79 13.41 -29.29 -25.69
C ILE A 79 12.79 -27.90 -25.60
N LYS A 80 13.55 -26.86 -26.00
CA LYS A 80 13.10 -25.46 -25.89
C LYS A 80 11.94 -25.13 -26.85
N PHE A 81 10.99 -24.26 -26.46
CA PHE A 81 9.83 -23.90 -27.29
C PHE A 81 10.27 -23.20 -28.57
N LYS A 82 11.38 -22.46 -28.47
CA LYS A 82 12.07 -21.83 -29.57
C LYS A 82 12.58 -22.81 -30.61
N GLU A 83 13.01 -24.02 -30.21
CA GLU A 83 13.51 -25.05 -31.12
C GLU A 83 12.38 -25.64 -31.98
N LEU A 84 11.15 -25.54 -31.52
CA LEU A 84 9.95 -26.06 -32.16
C LEU A 84 9.03 -24.97 -32.75
N SER A 85 9.47 -23.71 -32.75
CA SER A 85 8.69 -22.54 -33.19
C SER A 85 7.33 -22.36 -32.48
N ILE A 86 7.13 -22.99 -31.33
CA ILE A 86 5.87 -22.93 -30.56
C ILE A 86 5.63 -21.51 -30.04
N ASN A 87 6.70 -20.86 -29.63
CA ASN A 87 6.74 -19.45 -29.25
C ASN A 87 6.16 -18.52 -30.35
N GLN A 88 6.56 -18.74 -31.61
CA GLN A 88 6.09 -17.94 -32.75
C GLN A 88 4.60 -18.17 -32.96
N TRP A 89 4.15 -19.42 -32.83
CA TRP A 89 2.74 -19.73 -32.92
C TRP A 89 1.91 -19.07 -31.81
N ILE A 90 2.41 -19.07 -30.55
CA ILE A 90 1.71 -18.42 -29.43
C ILE A 90 1.57 -16.93 -29.72
N VAL A 91 2.64 -16.27 -30.15
CA VAL A 91 2.65 -14.85 -30.52
C VAL A 91 1.73 -14.57 -31.71
N ASP A 92 1.77 -15.41 -32.75
CA ASP A 92 0.88 -15.29 -33.91
C ASP A 92 -0.59 -15.41 -33.48
N MET A 93 -0.91 -16.35 -32.58
CA MET A 93 -2.26 -16.55 -32.03
C MET A 93 -2.78 -15.39 -31.19
N LEU A 94 -1.89 -14.65 -30.53
CA LEU A 94 -2.24 -13.39 -29.85
C LEU A 94 -2.54 -12.27 -30.85
N GLY A 95 -2.27 -12.44 -32.14
CA GLY A 95 -2.59 -11.48 -33.18
C GLY A 95 -4.09 -11.21 -33.34
N THR A 96 -4.45 -9.98 -33.70
CA THR A 96 -5.84 -9.52 -33.88
C THR A 96 -6.57 -10.19 -35.04
N ASN A 97 -5.86 -10.92 -35.89
CA ASN A 97 -6.44 -11.64 -37.03
C ASN A 97 -7.04 -13.00 -36.61
N HIS A 98 -6.86 -13.42 -35.35
CA HIS A 98 -7.40 -14.65 -34.80
C HIS A 98 -8.69 -14.41 -34.01
N SER A 99 -9.50 -15.47 -33.85
CA SER A 99 -10.71 -15.41 -33.02
C SER A 99 -10.37 -15.19 -31.54
N ILE A 100 -11.30 -14.58 -30.81
CA ILE A 100 -11.19 -14.39 -29.36
C ILE A 100 -10.96 -15.72 -28.63
N GLU A 101 -11.62 -16.80 -29.06
CA GLU A 101 -11.45 -18.14 -28.49
C GLU A 101 -9.99 -18.62 -28.58
N ASN A 102 -9.36 -18.43 -29.74
CA ASN A 102 -7.97 -18.82 -29.97
C ASN A 102 -7.01 -17.97 -29.13
N GLN A 103 -7.26 -16.67 -29.05
CA GLN A 103 -6.49 -15.76 -28.20
C GLN A 103 -6.59 -16.16 -26.72
N ASN A 104 -7.79 -16.49 -26.24
CA ASN A 104 -8.01 -16.94 -24.86
C ASN A 104 -7.24 -18.23 -24.55
N ILE A 105 -7.22 -19.20 -25.47
CA ILE A 105 -6.45 -20.45 -25.30
C ILE A 105 -4.94 -20.15 -25.17
N ALA A 106 -4.42 -19.24 -26.00
CA ALA A 106 -3.02 -18.82 -25.91
C ALA A 106 -2.72 -18.11 -24.58
N ILE A 107 -3.61 -17.23 -24.11
CA ILE A 107 -3.48 -16.51 -22.83
C ILE A 107 -3.54 -17.49 -21.65
N ASP A 108 -4.44 -18.47 -21.67
CA ASP A 108 -4.54 -19.51 -20.63
C ASP A 108 -3.29 -20.36 -20.57
N LEU A 109 -2.71 -20.71 -21.72
CA LEU A 109 -1.43 -21.42 -21.78
C LEU A 109 -0.31 -20.59 -21.15
N ILE A 110 -0.17 -19.33 -21.54
CA ILE A 110 0.83 -18.42 -20.96
C ILE A 110 0.64 -18.32 -19.45
N THR A 111 -0.59 -18.15 -18.98
CA THR A 111 -0.94 -18.02 -17.56
C THR A 111 -0.56 -19.28 -16.78
N ASN A 112 -0.91 -20.47 -17.29
CA ASN A 112 -0.58 -21.73 -16.63
C ASN A 112 0.93 -22.00 -16.59
N LEU A 113 1.65 -21.64 -17.66
CA LEU A 113 3.11 -21.76 -17.71
C LEU A 113 3.79 -20.76 -16.78
N ALA A 114 3.31 -19.52 -16.71
CA ALA A 114 3.78 -18.50 -15.78
C ALA A 114 3.46 -18.85 -14.32
N ASN A 115 2.48 -19.70 -14.04
CA ASN A 115 2.14 -20.14 -12.69
C ASN A 115 2.94 -21.37 -12.21
N GLN A 116 3.77 -21.99 -13.06
CA GLN A 116 4.59 -23.14 -12.64
C GLN A 116 5.72 -22.72 -11.69
N PRO A 117 6.18 -23.58 -10.78
CA PRO A 117 7.26 -23.25 -9.84
C PRO A 117 8.57 -22.89 -10.55
N GLU A 118 8.89 -23.58 -11.64
CA GLU A 118 10.10 -23.35 -12.44
C GLU A 118 9.85 -22.44 -13.65
N ASP A 119 10.77 -21.50 -13.88
CA ASP A 119 10.65 -20.47 -14.93
C ASP A 119 11.09 -20.94 -16.34
N PHE A 120 11.36 -22.23 -16.54
CA PHE A 120 11.94 -22.76 -17.78
C PHE A 120 11.09 -22.42 -19.01
N PHE A 121 9.77 -22.63 -18.94
CA PHE A 121 8.86 -22.34 -20.05
C PHE A 121 8.63 -20.85 -20.26
N LEU A 122 8.59 -20.08 -19.16
CA LEU A 122 8.37 -18.65 -19.21
C LEU A 122 9.54 -17.92 -19.88
N THR A 123 10.77 -18.36 -19.60
CA THR A 123 11.98 -17.81 -20.21
C THR A 123 11.94 -17.92 -21.74
N ASP A 124 11.60 -19.10 -22.27
CA ASP A 124 11.51 -19.33 -23.70
C ASP A 124 10.37 -18.55 -24.37
N LEU A 125 9.24 -18.35 -23.67
CA LEU A 125 8.14 -17.53 -24.16
C LEU A 125 8.52 -16.05 -24.23
N ILE A 126 9.23 -15.55 -23.22
CA ILE A 126 9.60 -14.13 -23.13
C ILE A 126 10.71 -13.75 -24.11
N GLU A 127 11.67 -14.66 -24.37
CA GLU A 127 12.67 -14.48 -25.46
C GLU A 127 12.01 -14.20 -26.83
N CYS A 128 10.72 -14.48 -26.96
CA CYS A 128 9.97 -14.41 -28.19
C CYS A 128 8.93 -13.28 -28.21
N ASN A 129 9.08 -12.29 -27.33
CA ASN A 129 8.23 -11.08 -27.27
C ASN A 129 6.75 -11.35 -26.92
N VAL A 130 6.46 -12.42 -26.16
CA VAL A 130 5.10 -12.69 -25.66
C VAL A 130 4.56 -11.52 -24.82
N ILE A 131 5.42 -10.83 -24.04
CA ILE A 131 5.02 -9.64 -23.27
C ILE A 131 4.49 -8.54 -24.19
N SER A 132 5.23 -8.19 -25.23
CA SER A 132 4.81 -7.17 -26.20
C SER A 132 3.52 -7.58 -26.91
N ALA A 133 3.39 -8.85 -27.29
CA ALA A 133 2.18 -9.36 -27.94
C ALA A 133 0.94 -9.28 -27.03
N LEU A 134 1.07 -9.59 -25.74
CA LEU A 134 -0.01 -9.46 -24.75
C LEU A 134 -0.43 -8.00 -24.55
N ILE A 135 0.54 -7.08 -24.44
CA ILE A 135 0.27 -5.64 -24.28
C ILE A 135 -0.40 -5.07 -25.53
N ASP A 136 0.08 -5.43 -26.71
CA ASP A 136 -0.54 -5.06 -27.98
C ASP A 136 -1.98 -5.55 -28.07
N LEU A 137 -2.22 -6.81 -27.68
CA LEU A 137 -3.55 -7.39 -27.68
C LEU A 137 -4.46 -6.68 -26.66
N TYR A 138 -3.94 -6.34 -25.48
CA TYR A 138 -4.66 -5.59 -24.46
C TYR A 138 -5.22 -4.26 -25.00
N TYR A 139 -4.43 -3.49 -25.73
CA TYR A 139 -4.87 -2.20 -26.28
C TYR A 139 -5.77 -2.32 -27.52
N LYS A 140 -5.65 -3.41 -28.28
CA LYS A 140 -6.45 -3.64 -29.50
C LYS A 140 -7.80 -4.28 -29.22
N ARG A 141 -7.96 -4.98 -28.08
CA ARG A 141 -9.17 -5.69 -27.72
C ARG A 141 -10.13 -4.78 -26.93
N CYS A 142 -11.36 -4.66 -27.44
CA CYS A 142 -12.40 -3.83 -26.82
C CYS A 142 -13.17 -4.55 -25.70
N ASP A 143 -13.19 -5.90 -25.71
CA ASP A 143 -14.00 -6.72 -24.81
C ASP A 143 -13.13 -7.69 -23.99
N ASP A 144 -13.25 -7.64 -22.66
CA ASP A 144 -12.68 -8.60 -21.70
C ASP A 144 -11.14 -8.74 -21.72
N ASN A 145 -10.46 -7.67 -21.31
CA ASN A 145 -9.00 -7.62 -21.18
C ASN A 145 -8.47 -8.19 -19.86
N ILE A 146 -9.35 -8.68 -18.98
CA ILE A 146 -8.97 -9.02 -17.61
C ILE A 146 -8.05 -10.25 -17.53
N ILE A 147 -8.27 -11.23 -18.41
CA ILE A 147 -7.43 -12.42 -18.54
C ILE A 147 -5.99 -12.06 -18.96
N ILE A 148 -5.82 -10.97 -19.72
CA ILE A 148 -4.50 -10.47 -20.14
C ILE A 148 -3.79 -9.84 -18.93
N VAL A 149 -4.51 -9.02 -18.15
CA VAL A 149 -3.97 -8.44 -16.91
C VAL A 149 -3.58 -9.54 -15.92
N GLN A 150 -4.38 -10.60 -15.81
CA GLN A 150 -4.07 -11.75 -14.98
C GLN A 150 -2.80 -12.47 -15.46
N ALA A 151 -2.68 -12.75 -16.76
CA ALA A 151 -1.48 -13.35 -17.34
C ALA A 151 -0.24 -12.49 -17.05
N LEU A 152 -0.30 -11.18 -17.31
CA LEU A 152 0.77 -10.24 -17.00
C LEU A 152 1.13 -10.25 -15.52
N SER A 153 0.15 -10.35 -14.62
CA SER A 153 0.37 -10.41 -13.17
C SER A 153 1.22 -11.61 -12.76
N PHE A 154 1.01 -12.78 -13.37
CA PHE A 154 1.85 -13.96 -13.13
C PHE A 154 3.23 -13.82 -13.76
N ILE A 155 3.34 -13.20 -14.93
CA ILE A 155 4.64 -12.97 -15.58
C ILE A 155 5.56 -12.09 -14.72
N ILE A 156 5.04 -10.95 -14.22
CA ILE A 156 5.84 -10.00 -13.44
C ILE A 156 6.23 -10.53 -12.05
N SER A 157 5.49 -11.52 -11.51
CA SER A 157 5.82 -12.10 -10.21
C SER A 157 7.01 -13.05 -10.24
N LYS A 158 7.45 -13.46 -11.44
CA LYS A 158 8.56 -14.40 -11.62
C LYS A 158 9.94 -13.76 -11.63
N ASN A 159 10.08 -12.61 -12.29
CA ASN A 159 11.38 -12.01 -12.48
C ASN A 159 11.29 -10.49 -12.61
N VAL A 160 12.20 -9.80 -11.92
CA VAL A 160 12.37 -8.34 -11.97
C VAL A 160 12.54 -7.80 -13.41
N ASN A 161 13.23 -8.55 -14.29
CA ASN A 161 13.41 -8.15 -15.68
C ASN A 161 12.09 -8.18 -16.47
N TYR A 162 11.22 -9.15 -16.18
CA TYR A 162 9.91 -9.25 -16.84
C TYR A 162 8.97 -8.15 -16.36
N ARG A 163 9.00 -7.84 -15.06
CA ARG A 163 8.33 -6.64 -14.51
C ARG A 163 8.77 -5.39 -15.27
N ASN A 164 10.07 -5.15 -15.41
CA ASN A 164 10.58 -3.95 -16.09
C ASN A 164 10.12 -3.90 -17.55
N GLN A 165 10.23 -5.01 -18.30
CA GLN A 165 9.73 -5.07 -19.66
C GLN A 165 8.22 -4.78 -19.77
N VAL A 166 7.41 -5.27 -18.83
CA VAL A 166 5.98 -4.99 -18.80
C VAL A 166 5.72 -3.50 -18.54
N LEU A 167 6.37 -2.92 -17.53
CA LEU A 167 6.16 -1.52 -17.15
C LEU A 167 6.64 -0.53 -18.22
N GLU A 168 7.73 -0.81 -18.93
CA GLU A 168 8.25 0.01 -20.03
C GLU A 168 7.30 0.10 -21.24
N ASN A 169 6.42 -0.90 -21.40
CA ASN A 169 5.56 -1.01 -22.58
C ASN A 169 4.08 -0.69 -22.28
N ILE A 170 3.72 -0.40 -21.03
CA ILE A 170 2.35 -0.08 -20.64
C ILE A 170 2.15 1.44 -20.52
N GLU A 171 1.17 1.97 -21.25
CA GLU A 171 0.60 3.29 -20.98
C GLU A 171 -0.39 3.22 -19.80
N LEU A 172 0.05 3.69 -18.63
CA LEU A 172 -0.65 3.57 -17.34
C LEU A 172 -2.12 4.05 -17.37
N ASN A 173 -2.36 5.24 -17.93
CA ASN A 173 -3.71 5.82 -18.00
C ASN A 173 -4.67 4.97 -18.83
N GLN A 174 -4.17 4.38 -19.92
CA GLN A 174 -4.95 3.52 -20.79
C GLN A 174 -5.12 2.12 -20.17
N PHE A 175 -4.08 1.59 -19.51
CA PHE A 175 -4.08 0.27 -18.89
C PHE A 175 -5.06 0.16 -17.72
N PHE A 176 -5.23 1.22 -16.97
CA PHE A 176 -6.23 1.23 -15.92
C PHE A 176 -7.61 1.66 -16.43
N SER A 177 -7.74 2.23 -17.64
CA SER A 177 -9.01 2.78 -18.16
C SER A 177 -10.26 1.87 -18.05
N PRO A 178 -10.18 0.54 -18.26
CA PRO A 178 -11.35 -0.33 -18.19
C PRO A 178 -11.92 -0.50 -16.77
N LEU A 179 -11.08 -0.40 -15.72
CA LEU A 179 -11.56 -0.35 -14.32
C LEU A 179 -12.42 0.88 -14.04
N LEU A 180 -12.33 1.89 -14.91
CA LEU A 180 -12.83 3.22 -14.65
C LEU A 180 -14.12 3.52 -15.40
N SER A 181 -14.37 2.80 -16.50
CA SER A 181 -15.59 2.88 -17.30
C SER A 181 -16.68 1.93 -16.82
N ASN A 182 -16.32 0.83 -16.15
CA ASN A 182 -17.28 -0.15 -15.63
C ASN A 182 -17.83 0.26 -14.26
N SER A 183 -18.93 1.03 -14.29
CA SER A 183 -19.70 1.46 -13.11
C SER A 183 -20.30 0.32 -12.28
N THR A 184 -20.28 -0.93 -12.77
CA THR A 184 -20.77 -2.13 -12.09
C THR A 184 -19.68 -2.87 -11.30
N GLY A 185 -18.40 -2.51 -11.47
CA GLY A 185 -17.29 -2.92 -10.59
C GLY A 185 -17.33 -4.39 -10.14
N GLU A 186 -17.40 -5.34 -11.09
CA GLU A 186 -17.32 -6.76 -10.75
C GLU A 186 -16.10 -7.00 -9.86
N SER A 187 -16.33 -7.54 -8.66
CA SER A 187 -15.32 -7.65 -7.60
C SER A 187 -14.03 -8.31 -8.11
N ASN A 188 -14.15 -9.29 -9.00
CA ASN A 188 -13.04 -10.04 -9.58
C ASN A 188 -12.08 -9.20 -10.42
N HIS A 189 -12.58 -8.21 -11.18
CA HIS A 189 -11.69 -7.40 -12.03
C HIS A 189 -10.75 -6.57 -11.17
N LEU A 190 -11.30 -5.97 -10.12
CA LEU A 190 -10.51 -5.16 -9.21
C LEU A 190 -9.44 -6.00 -8.48
N THR A 191 -9.80 -7.20 -8.02
CA THR A 191 -8.83 -8.14 -7.42
C THR A 191 -7.69 -8.47 -8.37
N ILE A 192 -7.97 -8.65 -9.66
CA ILE A 192 -6.95 -8.97 -10.67
C ILE A 192 -5.98 -7.79 -10.87
N TYR A 193 -6.49 -6.55 -10.97
CA TYR A 193 -5.62 -5.38 -11.08
C TYR A 193 -4.85 -5.08 -9.78
N LEU A 194 -5.41 -5.38 -8.61
CA LEU A 194 -4.66 -5.30 -7.35
C LEU A 194 -3.55 -6.33 -7.29
N ASN A 195 -3.80 -7.56 -7.75
CA ASN A 195 -2.76 -8.59 -7.85
C ASN A 195 -1.65 -8.17 -8.81
N PHE A 196 -2.01 -7.54 -9.94
CA PHE A 196 -1.03 -6.93 -10.84
C PHE A 196 -0.15 -5.92 -10.10
N LEU A 197 -0.78 -4.95 -9.44
CA LEU A 197 -0.05 -3.94 -8.67
C LEU A 197 0.83 -4.59 -7.60
N TRP A 198 0.28 -5.48 -6.78
CA TRP A 198 1.00 -6.18 -5.71
C TRP A 198 2.28 -6.85 -6.24
N ASN A 199 2.19 -7.55 -7.37
CA ASN A 199 3.33 -8.22 -7.98
C ASN A 199 4.36 -7.25 -8.60
N VAL A 200 4.04 -5.97 -8.76
CA VAL A 200 5.03 -4.92 -9.07
C VAL A 200 5.88 -4.58 -7.83
N LEU A 201 5.30 -4.62 -6.62
CA LEU A 201 5.96 -4.18 -5.38
C LEU A 201 6.69 -5.25 -4.58
N ILE A 202 6.56 -6.53 -4.94
CA ILE A 202 7.30 -7.61 -4.24
C ILE A 202 8.83 -7.50 -4.42
N TRP A 203 9.28 -6.55 -5.24
CA TRP A 203 10.66 -6.34 -5.62
C TRP A 203 11.21 -5.07 -4.96
N GLU A 204 12.45 -5.13 -4.47
CA GLU A 204 13.07 -4.05 -3.68
C GLU A 204 13.41 -2.80 -4.52
N ASP A 205 13.58 -2.94 -5.83
CA ASP A 205 13.90 -1.86 -6.75
C ASP A 205 12.62 -1.29 -7.40
N LEU A 206 12.00 -0.29 -6.78
CA LEU A 206 10.79 0.33 -7.34
C LEU A 206 11.15 1.39 -8.39
N PRO A 207 10.86 1.18 -9.69
CA PRO A 207 11.05 2.21 -10.70
C PRO A 207 10.00 3.32 -10.55
N ASN A 208 10.32 4.53 -11.02
CA ASN A 208 9.40 5.68 -11.02
C ASN A 208 8.02 5.33 -11.63
N ASP A 209 8.00 4.58 -12.72
CA ASP A 209 6.76 4.21 -13.42
C ASP A 209 5.85 3.33 -12.55
N ALA A 210 6.44 2.43 -11.74
CA ALA A 210 5.69 1.63 -10.78
C ALA A 210 5.06 2.50 -9.69
N VAL A 211 5.82 3.46 -9.17
CA VAL A 211 5.34 4.38 -8.12
C VAL A 211 4.21 5.27 -8.66
N GLN A 212 4.39 5.86 -9.84
CA GLN A 212 3.35 6.64 -10.51
C GLN A 212 2.08 5.82 -10.74
N LEU A 213 2.24 4.53 -11.07
CA LEU A 213 1.11 3.64 -11.29
C LEU A 213 0.26 3.44 -10.04
N TYR A 214 0.91 3.22 -8.90
CA TYR A 214 0.24 3.09 -7.61
C TYR A 214 -0.56 4.33 -7.24
N PHE A 215 0.03 5.51 -7.44
CA PHE A 215 -0.62 6.78 -7.17
C PHE A 215 -1.79 7.07 -8.13
N ALA A 216 -1.62 6.79 -9.42
CA ALA A 216 -2.68 6.95 -10.42
C ALA A 216 -3.88 6.03 -10.09
N PHE A 217 -3.61 4.78 -9.71
CA PHE A 217 -4.63 3.85 -9.28
C PHE A 217 -5.33 4.31 -7.99
N ALA A 218 -4.55 4.71 -6.97
CA ALA A 218 -5.06 5.21 -5.69
C ALA A 218 -6.02 6.39 -5.88
N LYS A 219 -5.57 7.42 -6.61
CA LYS A 219 -6.39 8.60 -6.92
C LYS A 219 -7.75 8.23 -7.51
N ARG A 220 -7.78 7.19 -8.34
CA ARG A 220 -8.97 6.87 -9.11
C ARG A 220 -9.92 5.87 -8.46
N ILE A 221 -9.42 5.00 -7.60
CA ILE A 221 -10.29 4.10 -6.82
C ILE A 221 -10.88 4.79 -5.59
N LEU A 222 -10.23 5.85 -5.09
CA LEU A 222 -10.65 6.57 -3.89
C LEU A 222 -12.15 6.99 -3.88
N PRO A 223 -12.72 7.53 -4.98
CA PRO A 223 -14.14 7.89 -5.03
C PRO A 223 -15.10 6.68 -4.91
N GLN A 224 -14.62 5.44 -5.08
CA GLN A 224 -15.41 4.21 -5.01
C GLN A 224 -15.41 3.58 -3.60
N TRP A 225 -14.97 4.33 -2.58
CA TRP A 225 -14.70 3.85 -1.24
C TRP A 225 -15.86 3.12 -0.55
N ILE A 226 -17.10 3.47 -0.86
CA ILE A 226 -18.29 2.85 -0.26
C ILE A 226 -18.27 1.34 -0.47
N ASN A 227 -17.93 0.91 -1.69
CA ASN A 227 -17.93 -0.51 -2.05
C ASN A 227 -16.54 -1.16 -1.90
N LYS A 228 -15.48 -0.35 -1.78
CA LYS A 228 -14.08 -0.80 -1.92
C LYS A 228 -13.18 -0.41 -0.73
N SER A 229 -13.75 -0.16 0.44
CA SER A 229 -13.02 0.34 1.63
C SER A 229 -11.81 -0.51 2.02
N THR A 230 -11.94 -1.84 2.08
CA THR A 230 -10.82 -2.76 2.38
C THR A 230 -9.68 -2.60 1.38
N ILE A 231 -10.00 -2.60 0.09
CA ILE A 231 -9.02 -2.50 -1.00
C ILE A 231 -8.26 -1.17 -0.96
N ILE A 232 -8.98 -0.08 -0.71
CA ILE A 232 -8.36 1.24 -0.58
C ILE A 232 -7.48 1.28 0.66
N SER A 233 -7.92 0.70 1.77
CA SER A 233 -7.11 0.62 3.00
C SER A 233 -5.79 -0.11 2.72
N ASP A 234 -5.85 -1.28 2.10
CA ASP A 234 -4.66 -2.08 1.75
C ASP A 234 -3.72 -1.30 0.81
N LEU A 235 -4.27 -0.63 -0.20
CA LEU A 235 -3.48 0.18 -1.13
C LEU A 235 -2.74 1.32 -0.44
N PHE A 236 -3.38 2.05 0.47
CA PHE A 236 -2.74 3.16 1.19
C PHE A 236 -1.75 2.67 2.24
N ASN A 237 -2.00 1.52 2.87
CA ASN A 237 -1.03 0.86 3.74
C ASN A 237 0.23 0.45 2.96
N ILE A 238 0.05 -0.09 1.76
CA ILE A 238 1.16 -0.42 0.85
C ILE A 238 1.95 0.82 0.45
N ILE A 239 1.27 1.91 0.03
CA ILE A 239 1.94 3.16 -0.33
C ILE A 239 2.78 3.66 0.85
N ARG A 240 2.21 3.64 2.06
CA ARG A 240 2.91 4.02 3.27
C ARG A 240 4.11 3.13 3.58
N GLU A 241 3.97 1.81 3.49
CA GLU A 241 5.00 0.87 3.96
C GLU A 241 6.10 0.57 2.94
N LYS A 242 5.81 0.78 1.66
CA LYS A 242 6.71 0.37 0.56
C LYS A 242 7.14 1.51 -0.34
N ILE A 243 6.41 2.63 -0.36
CA ILE A 243 6.62 3.69 -1.35
C ILE A 243 7.04 5.01 -0.69
N SER A 244 6.75 5.23 0.61
CA SER A 244 7.06 6.48 1.33
C SER A 244 8.53 6.90 1.22
N ASP A 245 9.43 5.93 1.26
CA ASP A 245 10.89 6.16 1.29
C ASP A 245 11.46 6.40 -0.12
N HIS A 246 10.63 6.32 -1.16
CA HIS A 246 11.06 6.54 -2.52
C HIS A 246 11.42 8.03 -2.74
N PRO A 247 12.57 8.37 -3.35
CA PRO A 247 13.06 9.76 -3.47
C PRO A 247 12.07 10.74 -4.11
N ASN A 248 11.21 10.26 -5.00
CA ASN A 248 10.20 11.07 -5.71
C ASN A 248 8.78 11.01 -5.09
N PHE A 249 8.60 10.35 -3.94
CA PHE A 249 7.30 10.16 -3.28
C PHE A 249 6.49 11.46 -3.19
N GLN A 250 7.07 12.50 -2.58
CA GLN A 250 6.42 13.79 -2.37
C GLN A 250 6.13 14.55 -3.66
N THR A 251 6.96 14.37 -4.69
CA THR A 251 6.70 14.95 -6.01
C THR A 251 5.47 14.30 -6.63
N PHE A 252 5.36 12.98 -6.60
CA PHE A 252 4.21 12.28 -7.17
C PHE A 252 2.91 12.58 -6.44
N VAL A 253 2.92 12.58 -5.10
CA VAL A 253 1.75 12.93 -4.28
C VAL A 253 1.21 14.32 -4.67
N ARG A 254 2.11 15.29 -4.88
CA ARG A 254 1.77 16.66 -5.30
C ARG A 254 1.25 16.73 -6.73
N GLU A 255 1.96 16.15 -7.69
CA GLU A 255 1.60 16.20 -9.12
C GLU A 255 0.18 15.66 -9.39
N ILE A 256 -0.22 14.63 -8.64
CA ILE A 256 -1.53 14.03 -8.78
C ILE A 256 -2.56 14.55 -7.76
N ASP A 257 -2.24 15.57 -6.96
CA ASP A 257 -3.16 16.19 -6.00
C ASP A 257 -3.87 15.16 -5.09
N LEU A 258 -3.09 14.19 -4.59
CA LEU A 258 -3.67 13.06 -3.85
C LEU A 258 -4.17 13.47 -2.47
N ILE A 259 -3.50 14.43 -1.82
CA ILE A 259 -3.85 14.92 -0.48
C ILE A 259 -5.26 15.51 -0.47
N SER A 260 -5.60 16.38 -1.42
CA SER A 260 -6.95 16.95 -1.57
C SER A 260 -8.01 15.85 -1.70
N ARG A 261 -7.72 14.82 -2.50
CA ARG A 261 -8.64 13.68 -2.69
C ARG A 261 -8.83 12.84 -1.44
N VAL A 262 -7.77 12.66 -0.65
CA VAL A 262 -7.85 11.99 0.65
C VAL A 262 -8.73 12.77 1.61
N PHE A 263 -8.56 14.09 1.70
CA PHE A 263 -9.43 14.94 2.52
C PHE A 263 -10.90 14.87 2.07
N GLU A 264 -11.19 15.06 0.78
CA GLU A 264 -12.56 14.94 0.24
C GLU A 264 -13.22 13.59 0.60
N THR A 265 -12.43 12.52 0.55
CA THR A 265 -12.89 11.16 0.86
C THR A 265 -13.16 11.01 2.35
N LEU A 266 -12.25 11.46 3.21
CA LEU A 266 -12.44 11.45 4.66
C LEU A 266 -13.69 12.23 5.08
N GLU A 267 -13.92 13.42 4.52
CA GLU A 267 -15.13 14.20 4.77
C GLU A 267 -16.39 13.42 4.40
N THR A 268 -16.37 12.77 3.23
CA THR A 268 -17.51 12.02 2.71
C THR A 268 -17.79 10.76 3.53
N VAL A 269 -16.73 10.06 3.98
CA VAL A 269 -16.83 8.89 4.87
C VAL A 269 -17.38 9.28 6.24
N LEU A 270 -16.86 10.34 6.86
CA LEU A 270 -17.35 10.79 8.17
C LEU A 270 -18.80 11.26 8.10
N ALA A 271 -19.16 12.06 7.08
CA ALA A 271 -20.53 12.49 6.88
C ALA A 271 -21.50 11.30 6.68
N PHE A 272 -21.01 10.19 6.12
CA PHE A 272 -21.75 8.95 5.99
C PHE A 272 -21.91 8.21 7.33
N LEU A 273 -20.87 8.17 8.16
CA LEU A 273 -20.88 7.53 9.48
C LEU A 273 -21.67 8.30 10.54
N ASP A 274 -21.81 9.62 10.41
CA ASP A 274 -22.45 10.49 11.40
C ASP A 274 -23.98 10.31 11.56
N TYR A 275 -24.64 9.42 10.77
CA TYR A 275 -26.04 8.94 10.86
C TYR A 275 -27.15 9.85 11.45
N THR A 276 -27.01 11.17 11.35
CA THR A 276 -27.98 12.18 11.80
C THR A 276 -28.66 12.90 10.64
N LYS A 277 -28.25 12.65 9.38
CA LYS A 277 -28.92 13.15 8.18
C LYS A 277 -29.68 12.04 7.45
N PRO A 278 -30.92 12.29 6.99
CA PRO A 278 -31.77 11.26 6.41
C PRO A 278 -31.14 10.69 5.14
N LYS A 279 -31.11 9.35 5.09
CA LYS A 279 -30.65 8.49 3.98
C LYS A 279 -31.06 9.09 2.64
N THR A 280 -30.15 9.78 1.97
CA THR A 280 -30.34 10.22 0.60
C THR A 280 -29.13 9.80 -0.20
N LYS A 281 -29.42 9.01 -1.25
CA LYS A 281 -28.56 8.52 -2.35
C LYS A 281 -27.81 7.20 -2.27
N TYR A 282 -27.47 6.64 -1.11
CA TYR A 282 -26.67 5.40 -1.10
C TYR A 282 -27.51 4.19 -0.72
N HIS A 283 -27.75 3.29 -1.69
CA HIS A 283 -28.26 1.95 -1.41
C HIS A 283 -27.14 1.14 -0.76
N ILE A 284 -27.22 1.02 0.55
CA ILE A 284 -26.28 0.27 1.38
C ILE A 284 -26.71 -1.20 1.35
N ASN A 285 -25.93 -2.07 0.71
CA ASN A 285 -26.06 -3.52 0.86
C ASN A 285 -25.51 -3.95 2.23
N GLU A 286 -25.99 -5.08 2.76
CA GLU A 286 -25.72 -5.59 4.12
C GLU A 286 -24.23 -5.90 4.46
N GLU A 287 -23.28 -5.70 3.53
CA GLU A 287 -21.83 -5.93 3.73
C GLU A 287 -21.05 -4.74 4.37
N HIS A 288 -21.74 -3.66 4.74
CA HIS A 288 -21.11 -2.41 5.22
C HIS A 288 -20.86 -2.44 6.74
N ASN A 289 -19.82 -3.17 7.15
CA ASN A 289 -19.36 -3.22 8.53
C ASN A 289 -18.67 -1.90 8.92
N PRO A 290 -19.12 -1.17 9.97
CA PRO A 290 -18.48 0.05 10.47
C PRO A 290 -16.98 -0.09 10.74
N ASN A 291 -16.50 -1.29 11.09
CA ASN A 291 -15.06 -1.53 11.29
C ASN A 291 -14.26 -1.30 10.01
N LYS A 292 -14.76 -1.72 8.84
CA LYS A 292 -14.07 -1.51 7.55
C LYS A 292 -13.92 -0.03 7.20
N PHE A 293 -14.87 0.82 7.61
CA PHE A 293 -14.76 2.26 7.39
C PHE A 293 -13.79 2.91 8.38
N ASN A 294 -13.70 2.41 9.61
CA ASN A 294 -12.66 2.85 10.55
C ASN A 294 -11.26 2.47 10.04
N ASP A 295 -11.09 1.27 9.49
CA ASP A 295 -9.82 0.85 8.88
C ASP A 295 -9.43 1.74 7.69
N LEU A 296 -10.41 2.13 6.87
CA LEU A 296 -10.21 3.10 5.79
C LEU A 296 -9.78 4.46 6.34
N ILE A 297 -10.50 5.03 7.30
CA ILE A 297 -10.15 6.32 7.91
C ILE A 297 -8.72 6.26 8.47
N LYS A 298 -8.41 5.21 9.24
CA LYS A 298 -7.07 5.01 9.81
C LYS A 298 -6.00 4.99 8.73
N SER A 299 -6.19 4.19 7.67
CA SER A 299 -5.21 4.05 6.58
C SER A 299 -4.97 5.38 5.85
N LEU A 300 -6.05 6.13 5.59
CA LEU A 300 -5.98 7.44 4.94
C LEU A 300 -5.29 8.50 5.82
N VAL A 301 -5.56 8.51 7.13
CA VAL A 301 -4.89 9.43 8.07
C VAL A 301 -3.43 9.06 8.25
N CYS A 302 -3.08 7.77 8.33
CA CYS A 302 -1.69 7.34 8.36
C CYS A 302 -0.93 7.82 7.12
N PHE A 303 -1.54 7.73 5.94
CA PHE A 303 -0.97 8.29 4.72
C PHE A 303 -0.75 9.80 4.82
N LEU A 304 -1.73 10.56 5.34
CA LEU A 304 -1.57 11.99 5.58
C LEU A 304 -0.37 12.27 6.50
N GLY A 305 -0.23 11.51 7.60
CA GLY A 305 0.89 11.66 8.53
C GLY A 305 2.25 11.53 7.86
N VAL A 306 2.44 10.51 7.00
CA VAL A 306 3.69 10.35 6.23
C VAL A 306 3.87 11.49 5.22
N THR A 307 2.80 11.94 4.55
CA THR A 307 2.93 13.07 3.62
C THR A 307 3.29 14.38 4.32
N PHE A 308 2.84 14.57 5.57
CA PHE A 308 3.13 15.75 6.38
C PHE A 308 4.52 15.79 6.99
N GLU A 309 5.37 14.77 6.79
CA GLU A 309 6.78 14.84 7.16
C GLU A 309 7.56 15.87 6.32
N GLN A 310 6.98 16.33 5.20
CA GLN A 310 7.51 17.43 4.39
C GLN A 310 6.46 18.52 4.18
N PRO A 311 6.87 19.78 3.93
CA PRO A 311 5.94 20.86 3.64
C PRO A 311 5.09 20.54 2.41
N ILE A 312 3.78 20.82 2.50
CA ILE A 312 2.83 20.58 1.41
C ILE A 312 2.26 21.89 0.85
N GLU A 313 1.94 21.90 -0.44
CA GLU A 313 1.43 23.07 -1.18
C GLU A 313 -0.10 22.98 -1.42
N THR A 314 -0.82 22.30 -0.53
CA THR A 314 -2.25 22.03 -0.65
C THR A 314 -3.01 22.66 0.52
N GLU A 315 -4.26 23.08 0.29
CA GLU A 315 -5.12 23.58 1.37
C GLU A 315 -5.43 22.45 2.38
N ILE A 316 -5.05 22.68 3.64
CA ILE A 316 -5.26 21.72 4.72
C ILE A 316 -6.63 21.96 5.34
N ASN A 317 -7.41 20.88 5.46
CA ASN A 317 -8.70 20.93 6.13
C ASN A 317 -8.55 20.77 7.65
N PHE A 318 -8.19 21.86 8.33
CA PHE A 318 -7.98 21.88 9.79
C PHE A 318 -9.23 21.47 10.59
N VAL A 319 -10.42 21.81 10.10
CA VAL A 319 -11.69 21.45 10.75
C VAL A 319 -11.91 19.94 10.73
N LEU A 320 -11.62 19.29 9.61
CA LEU A 320 -11.70 17.83 9.49
C LEU A 320 -10.68 17.15 10.42
N LEU A 321 -9.42 17.59 10.41
CA LEU A 321 -8.37 17.03 11.29
C LEU A 321 -8.76 17.15 12.77
N ARG A 322 -9.30 18.30 13.18
CA ARG A 322 -9.80 18.48 14.56
C ARG A 322 -10.92 17.49 14.90
N LYS A 323 -11.89 17.29 14.00
CA LYS A 323 -12.97 16.30 14.21
C LYS A 323 -12.42 14.87 14.36
N LEU A 324 -11.37 14.54 13.62
CA LEU A 324 -10.72 13.23 13.68
C LEU A 324 -9.93 13.02 15.00
N VAL A 325 -9.37 14.08 15.58
CA VAL A 325 -8.80 14.04 16.94
C VAL A 325 -9.88 13.71 17.97
N GLU A 326 -11.08 14.25 17.80
CA GLU A 326 -12.24 14.00 18.68
C GLU A 326 -12.97 12.67 18.38
N HIS A 327 -12.42 11.83 17.48
CA HIS A 327 -13.07 10.60 17.05
C HIS A 327 -13.18 9.57 18.20
N PRO A 328 -14.30 8.82 18.32
CA PRO A 328 -14.52 7.87 19.41
C PRO A 328 -13.61 6.62 19.36
N LYS A 329 -12.99 6.34 18.21
CA LYS A 329 -12.03 5.23 18.07
C LYS A 329 -10.62 5.73 18.42
N LYS A 330 -10.06 5.16 19.49
CA LYS A 330 -8.69 5.41 19.98
C LYS A 330 -7.65 5.41 18.86
N ASP A 331 -7.59 4.37 18.04
CA ASP A 331 -6.60 4.26 16.98
C ASP A 331 -6.65 5.43 15.98
N ILE A 332 -7.85 5.89 15.59
CA ILE A 332 -8.02 7.01 14.66
C ILE A 332 -7.55 8.31 15.31
N LYS A 333 -7.93 8.52 16.57
CA LYS A 333 -7.48 9.66 17.39
C LYS A 333 -5.95 9.72 17.42
N ILE A 334 -5.29 8.62 17.81
CA ILE A 334 -3.82 8.54 17.91
C ILE A 334 -3.17 8.85 16.56
N VAL A 335 -3.56 8.18 15.47
CA VAL A 335 -2.90 8.42 14.17
C VAL A 335 -3.16 9.83 13.63
N THR A 336 -4.26 10.46 14.04
CA THR A 336 -4.55 11.86 13.69
C THR A 336 -3.68 12.83 14.49
N ILE A 337 -3.53 12.60 15.80
CA ILE A 337 -2.63 13.41 16.64
C ILE A 337 -1.19 13.31 16.13
N PHE A 338 -0.75 12.10 15.78
CA PHE A 338 0.54 11.85 15.13
C PHE A 338 0.69 12.64 13.82
N ALA A 339 -0.29 12.54 12.92
CA ALA A 339 -0.26 13.26 11.65
C ALA A 339 -0.19 14.80 11.85
N ILE A 340 -0.93 15.34 12.81
CA ILE A 340 -0.85 16.76 13.17
C ILE A 340 0.52 17.11 13.75
N GLY A 341 1.14 16.23 14.53
CA GLY A 341 2.51 16.38 15.01
C GLY A 341 3.49 16.57 13.86
N ASN A 342 3.48 15.69 12.86
CA ASN A 342 4.32 15.82 11.66
C ASN A 342 4.05 17.14 10.93
N LEU A 343 2.79 17.55 10.86
CA LEU A 343 2.41 18.83 10.23
C LEU A 343 2.96 20.05 10.98
N PHE A 344 3.07 20.01 12.31
CA PHE A 344 3.69 21.09 13.09
C PHE A 344 5.18 21.22 12.84
N GLU A 345 5.87 20.11 12.60
CA GLU A 345 7.29 20.10 12.27
C GLU A 345 7.53 20.64 10.86
N SER A 346 6.77 20.19 9.87
CA SER A 346 6.96 20.59 8.47
C SER A 346 6.37 21.95 8.13
N MET A 347 5.30 22.37 8.80
CA MET A 347 4.59 23.62 8.58
C MET A 347 4.23 24.31 9.90
N PRO A 348 5.22 24.91 10.61
CA PRO A 348 5.03 25.48 11.95
C PRO A 348 3.97 26.59 12.03
N GLU A 349 3.68 27.29 10.94
CA GLU A 349 2.61 28.28 10.85
C GLU A 349 1.22 27.70 11.17
N THR A 350 1.03 26.39 11.00
CA THR A 350 -0.22 25.70 11.31
C THR A 350 -0.49 25.61 12.81
N ILE A 351 0.53 25.72 13.67
CA ILE A 351 0.41 25.68 15.13
C ILE A 351 -0.53 26.79 15.63
N ALA A 352 -0.41 28.00 15.09
CA ALA A 352 -1.26 29.12 15.47
C ALA A 352 -2.73 28.87 15.10
N ILE A 353 -2.99 28.30 13.92
CA ILE A 353 -4.33 27.95 13.43
C ILE A 353 -4.95 26.89 14.34
N PHE A 354 -4.19 25.86 14.71
CA PHE A 354 -4.69 24.81 15.60
C PHE A 354 -4.91 25.32 17.02
N ASN A 355 -4.10 26.26 17.50
CA ASN A 355 -4.36 26.95 18.76
C ASN A 355 -5.69 27.72 18.74
N GLU A 356 -5.98 28.48 17.69
CA GLU A 356 -7.27 29.18 17.52
C GLU A 356 -8.46 28.21 17.46
N SER A 357 -8.21 27.00 16.97
CA SER A 357 -9.20 25.91 16.97
C SER A 357 -9.29 25.14 18.29
N ASN A 358 -8.70 25.60 19.40
CA ASN A 358 -8.71 24.91 20.70
C ASN A 358 -8.19 23.45 20.65
N LEU A 359 -7.30 23.11 19.70
CA LEU A 359 -6.71 21.77 19.66
C LEU A 359 -5.93 21.48 20.95
N PHE A 360 -5.08 22.42 21.40
CA PHE A 360 -4.25 22.21 22.59
C PHE A 360 -5.09 22.00 23.86
N GLN A 361 -6.25 22.64 23.99
CA GLN A 361 -7.18 22.37 25.09
C GLN A 361 -7.68 20.91 25.06
N THR A 362 -7.94 20.38 23.86
CA THR A 362 -8.34 18.98 23.67
C THR A 362 -7.20 18.03 24.01
N LEU A 363 -5.97 18.35 23.58
CA LEU A 363 -4.79 17.55 23.90
C LEU A 363 -4.48 17.55 25.40
N TYR A 364 -4.61 18.69 26.11
CA TYR A 364 -4.47 18.73 27.56
C TYR A 364 -5.49 17.85 28.27
N TYR A 365 -6.75 17.88 27.83
CA TYR A 365 -7.77 16.98 28.36
C TYR A 365 -7.36 15.51 28.16
N TYR A 366 -6.78 15.15 27.02
CA TYR A 366 -6.31 13.78 26.76
C TYR A 366 -5.12 13.38 27.63
N ILE A 367 -4.18 14.30 27.86
CA ILE A 367 -3.01 14.06 28.71
C ILE A 367 -3.42 13.73 30.15
N GLU A 368 -4.50 14.34 30.64
CA GLU A 368 -5.00 14.15 31.99
C GLU A 368 -5.96 12.96 32.14
N ASN A 369 -6.79 12.68 31.11
CA ASN A 369 -7.98 11.84 31.28
C ASN A 369 -8.04 10.59 30.38
N GLU A 370 -7.18 10.46 29.36
CA GLU A 370 -7.22 9.31 28.43
C GLU A 370 -6.22 8.23 28.80
N ASP A 371 -6.22 7.14 28.03
CA ASP A 371 -5.30 6.02 28.21
C ASP A 371 -3.85 6.39 27.91
N ALA A 372 -2.91 5.54 28.36
CA ALA A 372 -1.48 5.81 28.28
C ALA A 372 -0.96 6.11 26.87
N GLU A 373 -1.43 5.39 25.84
CA GLU A 373 -0.96 5.62 24.46
C GLU A 373 -1.47 6.96 23.92
N THR A 374 -2.75 7.27 24.14
CA THR A 374 -3.35 8.55 23.74
C THR A 374 -2.68 9.71 24.47
N LYS A 375 -2.38 9.56 25.76
CA LYS A 375 -1.62 10.53 26.55
C LYS A 375 -0.23 10.76 25.95
N ILE A 376 0.53 9.70 25.71
CA ILE A 376 1.90 9.80 25.16
C ILE A 376 1.89 10.52 23.82
N GLU A 377 1.00 10.12 22.90
CA GLU A 377 0.92 10.74 21.57
C GLU A 377 0.53 12.22 21.66
N SER A 378 -0.38 12.57 22.59
CA SER A 378 -0.76 13.97 22.85
C SER A 378 0.42 14.79 23.39
N VAL A 379 1.24 14.23 24.28
CA VAL A 379 2.45 14.89 24.77
C VAL A 379 3.47 15.07 23.66
N ILE A 380 3.67 14.06 22.80
CA ILE A 380 4.59 14.14 21.66
C ILE A 380 4.14 15.27 20.72
N CYS A 381 2.87 15.30 20.32
CA CYS A 381 2.33 16.33 19.45
C CYS A 381 2.47 17.76 20.04
N CYS A 382 2.20 17.93 21.34
CA CYS A 382 2.47 19.19 22.05
C CYS A 382 3.97 19.52 22.10
N SER A 383 4.83 18.52 22.29
CA SER A 383 6.29 18.70 22.29
C SER A 383 6.80 19.19 20.94
N THR A 384 6.27 18.65 19.84
CA THR A 384 6.53 19.15 18.49
C THR A 384 6.11 20.61 18.37
N ALA A 385 4.88 20.94 18.78
CA ALA A 385 4.40 22.32 18.75
C ALA A 385 5.29 23.26 19.57
N ILE A 386 5.78 22.85 20.74
CA ILE A 386 6.70 23.65 21.56
C ILE A 386 8.02 23.89 20.82
N CYS A 387 8.61 22.86 20.23
CA CYS A 387 9.90 22.96 19.54
C CYS A 387 9.86 23.92 18.35
N PHE A 388 8.76 23.91 17.59
CA PHE A 388 8.66 24.66 16.33
C PHE A 388 7.88 25.96 16.42
N SER A 389 7.29 26.30 17.58
CA SER A 389 6.49 27.51 17.72
C SER A 389 7.28 28.74 18.19
N THR A 390 6.62 29.90 18.06
CA THR A 390 7.12 31.19 18.54
C THR A 390 7.18 31.23 20.08
N ASN A 391 7.96 32.17 20.63
CA ASN A 391 8.01 32.39 22.08
C ASN A 391 6.63 32.71 22.68
N GLU A 392 5.78 33.46 21.96
CA GLU A 392 4.42 33.78 22.41
C GLU A 392 3.56 32.51 22.55
N MET A 393 3.68 31.59 21.60
CA MET A 393 2.96 30.32 21.68
C MET A 393 3.53 29.43 22.80
N ARG A 394 4.86 29.39 22.97
CA ARG A 394 5.53 28.68 24.08
C ARG A 394 5.12 29.20 25.45
N GLN A 395 4.91 30.51 25.59
CA GLN A 395 4.40 31.11 26.83
C GLN A 395 3.05 30.51 27.25
N LYS A 396 2.16 30.19 26.31
CA LYS A 396 0.90 29.51 26.64
C LYS A 396 1.12 28.12 27.23
N PHE A 397 2.09 27.35 26.74
CA PHE A 397 2.43 26.04 27.33
C PHE A 397 3.00 26.20 28.74
N ILE A 398 3.82 27.24 28.97
CA ILE A 398 4.35 27.58 30.30
C ILE A 398 3.22 27.93 31.26
N GLU A 399 2.28 28.78 30.84
CA GLU A 399 1.11 29.19 31.63
C GLU A 399 0.20 28.00 32.00
N ASN A 400 0.17 26.95 31.18
CA ASN A 400 -0.55 25.71 31.44
C ASN A 400 0.29 24.67 32.21
N ASN A 401 1.42 25.07 32.80
CA ASN A 401 2.30 24.22 33.60
C ASN A 401 2.74 22.93 32.87
N PHE A 402 3.14 23.07 31.60
CA PHE A 402 3.48 21.90 30.77
C PHE A 402 4.87 21.31 31.06
N LEU A 403 5.77 22.06 31.71
CA LEU A 403 7.14 21.62 31.97
C LEU A 403 7.21 20.34 32.84
N PRO A 404 6.50 20.23 33.99
CA PRO A 404 6.45 18.98 34.74
C PRO A 404 5.89 17.80 33.93
N ILE A 405 4.87 18.05 33.10
CA ILE A 405 4.25 17.01 32.25
C ILE A 405 5.28 16.42 31.27
N LEU A 406 6.14 17.25 30.68
CA LEU A 406 7.23 16.78 29.81
C LEU A 406 8.24 15.92 30.59
N CYS A 407 8.62 16.34 31.79
CA CYS A 407 9.59 15.64 32.64
C CYS A 407 9.07 14.27 33.08
N ASP A 408 7.82 14.21 33.55
CA ASP A 408 7.13 12.96 33.90
C ASP A 408 7.07 11.99 32.71
N THR A 409 6.85 12.53 31.51
CA THR A 409 6.74 11.74 30.29
C THR A 409 8.08 11.07 29.93
N LEU A 410 9.22 11.71 30.19
CA LEU A 410 10.55 11.16 29.91
C LEU A 410 10.87 9.89 30.73
N ALA A 411 10.23 9.70 31.88
CA ALA A 411 10.35 8.50 32.71
C ALA A 411 9.70 7.25 32.08
N VAL A 412 8.87 7.41 31.05
CA VAL A 412 8.18 6.29 30.39
C VAL A 412 9.09 5.57 29.40
N LYS A 413 9.30 4.26 29.61
CA LYS A 413 10.27 3.45 28.83
C LYS A 413 9.90 3.25 27.35
N GLU A 414 8.63 3.40 26.97
CA GLU A 414 8.11 3.01 25.66
C GLU A 414 8.05 4.15 24.64
N ILE A 415 8.54 5.34 24.99
CA ILE A 415 8.49 6.50 24.08
C ILE A 415 9.61 6.38 23.04
N GLY A 416 9.26 6.30 21.76
CA GLY A 416 10.21 6.29 20.64
C GLY A 416 10.84 7.67 20.37
N LEU A 417 10.11 8.77 20.60
CA LEU A 417 10.54 10.14 20.28
C LEU A 417 10.97 10.95 21.51
N ARG A 418 11.72 10.34 22.45
CA ARG A 418 12.13 11.05 23.68
C ARG A 418 13.03 12.24 23.45
N TYR A 419 13.85 12.21 22.39
CA TYR A 419 14.69 13.36 22.04
C TYR A 419 13.83 14.61 21.82
N LEU A 420 12.64 14.47 21.23
CA LEU A 420 11.72 15.57 20.95
C LEU A 420 11.14 16.16 22.24
N VAL A 421 10.83 15.31 23.21
CA VAL A 421 10.37 15.74 24.54
C VAL A 421 11.48 16.51 25.27
N VAL A 422 12.74 16.04 25.21
CA VAL A 422 13.89 16.77 25.78
C VAL A 422 14.10 18.12 25.08
N ARG A 423 13.99 18.16 23.75
CA ARG A 423 14.07 19.43 22.99
C ARG A 423 12.96 20.40 23.38
N ALA A 424 11.75 19.91 23.66
CA ALA A 424 10.65 20.73 24.15
C ALA A 424 10.94 21.30 25.55
N VAL A 425 11.52 20.51 26.46
CA VAL A 425 11.99 20.96 27.78
C VAL A 425 13.00 22.10 27.64
N ILE A 426 14.04 21.92 26.81
CA ILE A 426 15.04 22.97 26.53
C ILE A 426 14.35 24.24 26.01
N SER A 427 13.42 24.09 25.06
CA SER A 427 12.72 25.22 24.43
C SER A 427 11.86 26.01 25.42
N ILE A 428 11.21 25.33 26.38
CA ILE A 428 10.48 25.98 27.47
C ILE A 428 11.45 26.74 28.38
N ILE A 429 12.54 26.11 28.82
CA ILE A 429 13.54 26.73 29.68
C ILE A 429 14.11 27.99 29.02
N ASP A 430 14.47 27.92 27.75
CA ASP A 430 14.94 29.08 26.97
C ASP A 430 13.91 30.21 26.96
N THR A 431 12.64 29.90 26.74
CA THR A 431 11.57 30.90 26.77
C THR A 431 11.40 31.50 28.16
N ILE A 432 11.55 30.73 29.24
CA ILE A 432 11.51 31.24 30.62
C ILE A 432 12.70 32.15 30.88
N CYS A 433 13.92 31.75 30.52
CA CYS A 433 15.12 32.58 30.64
C CYS A 433 14.97 33.93 29.92
N ILE A 434 14.45 33.92 28.69
CA ILE A 434 14.26 35.14 27.89
C ILE A 434 13.17 36.03 28.49
N GLY A 435 12.07 35.45 28.99
CA GLY A 435 10.91 36.21 29.46
C GLY A 435 11.00 36.67 30.93
N PHE A 436 11.58 35.85 31.79
CA PHE A 436 11.52 35.98 33.25
C PHE A 436 12.90 35.93 33.94
N GLY A 437 13.97 35.63 33.20
CA GLY A 437 15.34 35.56 33.71
C GLY A 437 15.78 34.16 34.14
N ASN A 438 17.08 34.02 34.43
CA ASN A 438 17.71 32.73 34.75
C ASN A 438 17.23 32.15 36.09
N GLN A 439 17.07 32.97 37.13
CA GLN A 439 16.51 32.53 38.41
C GLN A 439 15.13 31.89 38.30
N ALA A 440 14.22 32.50 37.53
CA ALA A 440 12.88 31.95 37.31
C ALA A 440 12.93 30.60 36.55
N ALA A 441 13.89 30.46 35.63
CA ALA A 441 14.11 29.18 34.96
C ALA A 441 14.63 28.12 35.94
N LEU A 442 15.58 28.46 36.82
CA LEU A 442 16.09 27.54 37.85
C LEU A 442 14.99 27.04 38.78
N GLU A 443 14.11 27.94 39.25
CA GLU A 443 12.96 27.58 40.09
C GLU A 443 12.01 26.63 39.36
N ALA A 444 11.66 26.93 38.10
CA ALA A 444 10.79 26.06 37.30
C ALA A 444 11.40 24.68 37.03
N MET A 445 12.73 24.59 36.86
CA MET A 445 13.43 23.32 36.69
C MET A 445 13.47 22.49 37.97
N GLU A 446 13.57 23.14 39.14
CA GLU A 446 13.51 22.48 40.45
C GLU A 446 12.10 21.93 40.70
N ASP A 447 11.07 22.74 40.46
CA ASP A 447 9.66 22.34 40.62
C ASP A 447 9.25 21.17 39.71
N ALA A 448 9.88 21.07 38.54
CA ALA A 448 9.63 20.00 37.56
C ALA A 448 10.52 18.75 37.75
N ASP A 449 11.40 18.72 38.75
CA ASP A 449 12.39 17.65 38.99
C ASP A 449 13.18 17.25 37.73
N ILE A 450 13.77 18.23 37.04
CA ILE A 450 14.58 17.96 35.84
C ILE A 450 15.80 17.09 36.16
N SER A 451 16.32 17.15 37.38
CA SER A 451 17.42 16.28 37.83
C SER A 451 17.11 14.79 37.66
N GLY A 452 15.88 14.38 37.97
CA GLY A 452 15.45 13.00 37.85
C GLY A 452 15.56 12.45 36.43
N ILE A 453 15.50 13.31 35.39
CA ILE A 453 15.64 12.87 33.98
C ILE A 453 16.97 12.16 33.72
N PHE A 454 18.05 12.61 34.36
CA PHE A 454 19.40 12.08 34.13
C PHE A 454 19.62 10.70 34.77
N ASP A 455 18.81 10.33 35.77
CA ASP A 455 18.89 9.03 36.43
C ASP A 455 18.40 7.89 35.51
N TYR A 456 17.64 8.22 34.46
CA TYR A 456 17.09 7.23 33.51
C TYR A 456 18.06 6.85 32.38
N ILE A 457 19.27 7.43 32.33
CA ILE A 457 20.23 7.23 31.23
C ILE A 457 20.88 5.84 31.28
N ASP A 458 21.08 5.28 32.48
CA ASP A 458 21.84 4.03 32.66
C ASP A 458 21.00 2.76 32.39
N GLU A 459 19.66 2.88 32.27
CA GLU A 459 18.76 1.73 32.11
C GLU A 459 18.24 1.50 30.67
N LEU A 460 18.68 2.30 29.70
CA LEU A 460 18.11 2.32 28.35
C LEU A 460 19.17 1.99 27.31
N THR A 461 18.80 1.23 26.26
CA THR A 461 19.55 1.20 24.99
C THR A 461 19.29 2.51 24.28
N PRO A 462 20.16 3.53 24.36
CA PRO A 462 19.78 4.87 23.94
C PRO A 462 20.01 4.99 22.43
N ASP A 463 19.06 5.64 21.74
CA ASP A 463 19.33 6.19 20.43
C ASP A 463 20.31 7.37 20.56
N ASN A 464 21.22 7.53 19.60
CA ASN A 464 22.24 8.58 19.58
C ASN A 464 21.60 9.98 19.65
N GLU A 465 20.44 10.18 19.05
CA GLU A 465 19.72 11.47 19.08
C GLU A 465 19.23 11.84 20.47
N PHE A 466 18.77 10.85 21.24
CA PHE A 466 18.33 11.06 22.62
C PHE A 466 19.51 11.43 23.54
N ILE A 467 20.64 10.74 23.40
CA ILE A 467 21.87 11.08 24.15
C ILE A 467 22.31 12.51 23.82
N ALA A 468 22.31 12.88 22.54
CA ALA A 468 22.68 14.22 22.11
C ALA A 468 21.76 15.29 22.73
N ALA A 469 20.44 15.08 22.69
CA ALA A 469 19.48 16.00 23.29
C ALA A 469 19.67 16.13 24.82
N LEU A 470 19.97 15.05 25.52
CA LEU A 470 20.24 15.08 26.97
C LEU A 470 21.53 15.84 27.31
N ASN A 471 22.59 15.66 26.51
CA ASN A 471 23.82 16.44 26.68
C ASN A 471 23.60 17.93 26.44
N ASP A 472 22.75 18.29 25.47
CA ASP A 472 22.36 19.67 25.23
C ASP A 472 21.59 20.25 26.44
N LEU A 473 20.64 19.50 27.00
CA LEU A 473 19.92 19.91 28.22
C LEU A 473 20.88 20.11 29.39
N LYS A 474 21.83 19.18 29.60
CA LYS A 474 22.82 19.30 30.67
C LYS A 474 23.68 20.55 30.51
N THR A 475 24.19 20.78 29.30
CA THR A 475 24.98 21.98 28.96
C THR A 475 24.17 23.25 29.24
N LYS A 476 22.89 23.27 28.83
CA LYS A 476 21.99 24.39 29.07
C LYS A 476 21.80 24.69 30.56
N ILE A 477 21.61 23.66 31.38
CA ILE A 477 21.47 23.82 32.84
C ILE A 477 22.74 24.41 33.44
N GLU A 478 23.92 23.94 33.03
CA GLU A 478 25.22 24.44 33.49
C GLU A 478 25.43 25.91 33.09
N GLU A 479 25.07 26.29 31.86
CA GLU A 479 25.12 27.68 31.38
C GLU A 479 24.26 28.62 32.23
N ILE A 480 23.01 28.24 32.51
CA ILE A 480 22.07 29.06 33.31
C ILE A 480 22.63 29.27 34.72
N LYS A 481 23.13 28.21 35.36
CA LYS A 481 23.75 28.30 36.70
C LYS A 481 24.96 29.21 36.71
N SER A 482 25.84 29.09 35.72
CA SER A 482 27.07 29.90 35.65
C SER A 482 26.82 31.40 35.47
N ASN A 483 25.73 31.77 34.78
CA ASN A 483 25.37 33.16 34.52
C ASN A 483 24.62 33.84 35.69
N GLU A 484 24.16 33.10 36.69
CA GLU A 484 23.62 33.66 37.95
C GLU A 484 24.73 33.91 38.98
N GLU A 485 25.86 33.19 38.90
CA GLU A 485 27.00 33.36 39.80
C GLU A 485 27.91 34.55 39.44
N SER A 486 27.70 35.16 38.27
CA SER A 486 28.45 36.31 37.71
C SER A 486 27.70 37.62 37.86
#